data_AF-A0A925XNJ5-F1
#
_entry.id   AF-A0A925XNJ5-F1
#
_cell.length_a   1.000
_cell.length_b   1.000
_cell.length_c   1.000
_cell.angle_alpha   90.00
_cell.angle_beta   90.00
_cell.angle_gamma   90.00
#
_symmetry.space_group_name_H-M   'P 1'
#
loop_
_entity.id
_entity.type
_entity.pdbx_description
1 polymer ?
#
loop_
_entity_poly.entity_id
_entity_poly.type
_entity_poly.pdbx_seq_one_letter_code
_entity_poly.pdbx_strand_id
1 'polypeptide(L)'
;TRWLSRMLRVSTYNADALPLMHAGIRRGLFLEHLASCTHDGAALRDSLFQTGAFSLLDRMTGTSFQRLLQRAKLPSNVEAALVEREGPCAPYLTLAEAIERNDPLASRKQREALDISLLDCNVALLRALSAAQTTHSREDRIAA
;
A
#
# COMPACT_ATOMS: atom_id res chain seq x y z
N THR A 1 -11.15 3.53 12.00
CA THR A 1 -12.27 3.36 11.03
C THR A 1 -12.45 4.51 10.03
N ARG A 2 -11.87 5.71 10.23
CA ARG A 2 -12.12 6.86 9.32
C ARG A 2 -11.52 6.77 7.92
N TRP A 3 -10.37 6.12 7.74
CA TRP A 3 -9.69 6.08 6.43
C TRP A 3 -10.34 5.09 5.43
N LEU A 4 -10.78 3.92 5.91
CA LEU A 4 -11.57 2.94 5.14
C LEU A 4 -12.85 3.56 4.58
N SER A 5 -13.60 4.30 5.40
CA SER A 5 -14.83 5.00 4.98
C SER A 5 -14.59 6.08 3.91
N ARG A 6 -13.34 6.54 3.75
CA ARG A 6 -12.96 7.53 2.73
C ARG A 6 -12.56 6.86 1.42
N MET A 7 -11.84 5.74 1.47
CA MET A 7 -11.55 4.95 0.27
C MET A 7 -12.84 4.40 -0.36
N LEU A 8 -13.74 3.85 0.45
CA LEU A 8 -15.03 3.34 -0.02
C LEU A 8 -15.89 4.43 -0.68
N ARG A 9 -15.83 5.67 -0.20
CA ARG A 9 -16.59 6.78 -0.80
C ARG A 9 -16.03 7.23 -2.16
N VAL A 10 -14.73 7.04 -2.37
CA VAL A 10 -14.08 7.33 -3.66
C VAL A 10 -14.41 6.23 -4.67
N SER A 11 -14.39 4.96 -4.26
CA SER A 11 -14.74 3.84 -5.15
C SER A 11 -16.21 3.87 -5.60
N THR A 12 -17.13 4.37 -4.77
CA THR A 12 -18.55 4.49 -5.14
C THR A 12 -18.84 5.52 -6.24
N TYR A 13 -17.89 6.41 -6.56
CA TYR A 13 -18.12 7.49 -7.54
C TYR A 13 -17.59 7.17 -8.95
N ASN A 14 -16.65 6.22 -9.09
CA ASN A 14 -16.04 5.85 -10.37
C ASN A 14 -15.81 4.33 -10.41
N ALA A 15 -16.48 3.60 -11.30
CA ALA A 15 -16.28 2.15 -11.47
C ALA A 15 -14.80 1.81 -11.77
N ASP A 16 -14.09 2.69 -12.49
CA ASP A 16 -12.66 2.55 -12.81
C ASP A 16 -11.74 2.70 -11.60
N ALA A 17 -12.23 3.22 -10.47
CA ALA A 17 -11.44 3.38 -9.25
C ALA A 17 -11.38 2.09 -8.41
N LEU A 18 -12.27 1.11 -8.65
CA LEU A 18 -12.32 -0.13 -7.87
C LEU A 18 -11.05 -1.00 -8.04
N PRO A 19 -10.51 -1.22 -9.27
CA PRO A 19 -9.25 -1.93 -9.43
C PRO A 19 -8.07 -1.24 -8.76
N LEU A 20 -8.03 0.10 -8.79
CA LEU A 20 -6.99 0.89 -8.13
C LEU A 20 -7.11 0.83 -6.60
N MET A 21 -8.33 0.79 -6.06
CA MET A 21 -8.58 0.58 -4.63
C MET A 21 -8.05 -0.79 -4.19
N HIS A 22 -8.38 -1.86 -4.93
CA HIS A 22 -7.88 -3.21 -4.63
C HIS A 22 -6.36 -3.30 -4.72
N ALA A 23 -5.75 -2.68 -5.74
CA ALA A 23 -4.30 -2.60 -5.86
C ALA A 23 -3.67 -1.85 -4.67
N GLY A 24 -4.25 -0.73 -4.25
CA GLY A 24 -3.80 0.02 -3.08
C GLY A 24 -3.88 -0.80 -1.80
N ILE A 25 -5.01 -1.44 -1.53
CA ILE A 25 -5.21 -2.29 -0.34
C ILE A 25 -4.19 -3.43 -0.32
N ARG A 26 -4.00 -4.13 -1.45
CA ARG A 26 -2.99 -5.19 -1.58
C ARG A 26 -1.59 -4.68 -1.29
N ARG A 27 -1.24 -3.49 -1.80
CA ARG A 27 0.05 -2.86 -1.53
C ARG A 27 0.20 -2.55 -0.05
N GLY A 28 -0.84 -2.01 0.60
CA GLY A 28 -0.85 -1.77 2.05
C GLY A 28 -0.60 -3.03 2.86
N LEU A 29 -1.34 -4.11 2.57
CA LEU A 29 -1.17 -5.41 3.25
C LEU A 29 0.22 -6.00 3.04
N PHE A 30 0.76 -5.91 1.82
CA PHE A 30 2.13 -6.36 1.53
C PHE A 30 3.15 -5.61 2.40
N LEU A 31 3.08 -4.29 2.44
CA LEU A 31 4.00 -3.47 3.22
C LEU A 31 3.86 -3.69 4.73
N GLU A 32 2.64 -3.89 5.22
CA GLU A 32 2.37 -4.24 6.62
C GLU A 32 2.96 -5.60 7.01
N HIS A 33 2.80 -6.61 6.17
CA HIS A 33 3.38 -7.93 6.40
C HIS A 33 4.90 -7.89 6.33
N LEU A 34 5.46 -7.12 5.40
CA LEU A 34 6.90 -6.95 5.25
C LEU A 34 7.52 -6.31 6.49
N ALA A 35 6.85 -5.33 7.08
CA ALA A 35 7.25 -4.71 8.35
C ALA A 35 7.35 -5.73 9.50
N SER A 36 6.58 -6.82 9.44
CA SER A 36 6.62 -7.90 10.44
C SER A 36 7.90 -8.74 10.36
N CYS A 37 8.56 -8.73 9.21
CA CYS A 37 9.75 -9.54 8.95
C CYS A 37 11.05 -8.79 9.26
N THR A 38 10.97 -7.48 9.56
CA THR A 38 12.13 -6.62 9.84
C THR A 38 12.20 -6.25 11.32
N HIS A 39 13.41 -6.17 11.89
CA HIS A 39 13.63 -5.92 13.32
C HIS A 39 12.95 -4.63 13.81
N ASP A 40 13.07 -3.54 13.06
CA ASP A 40 12.51 -2.21 13.42
C ASP A 40 11.12 -1.95 12.82
N GLY A 41 10.57 -2.90 12.05
CA GLY A 41 9.35 -2.66 11.27
C GLY A 41 8.08 -2.57 12.10
N ALA A 42 8.11 -3.00 13.38
CA ALA A 42 6.95 -2.90 14.26
C ALA A 42 6.45 -1.45 14.43
N ALA A 43 7.35 -0.47 14.51
CA ALA A 43 7.00 0.93 14.66
C ALA A 43 6.42 1.55 13.37
N LEU A 44 6.82 1.00 12.20
CA LEU A 44 6.41 1.51 10.90
C LEU A 44 5.20 0.78 10.30
N ARG A 45 4.79 -0.36 10.87
CA ARG A 45 3.72 -1.24 10.37
C ARG A 45 2.47 -0.48 9.91
N ASP A 46 1.85 0.31 10.79
CA ASP A 46 0.62 1.06 10.48
C ASP A 46 0.86 2.12 9.40
N SER A 47 2.04 2.76 9.45
CA SER A 47 2.43 3.78 8.46
C SER A 47 2.68 3.15 7.09
N LEU A 48 3.27 1.96 7.05
CA LEU A 48 3.54 1.19 5.84
C LEU A 48 2.25 0.68 5.21
N PHE A 49 1.31 0.19 6.03
CA PHE A 49 -0.03 -0.13 5.56
C PHE A 49 -0.69 1.09 4.89
N GLN A 50 -0.72 2.23 5.58
CA GLN A 50 -1.35 3.46 5.08
C GLN A 50 -0.65 3.97 3.82
N THR A 51 0.68 3.93 3.78
CA THR A 51 1.48 4.32 2.61
C THR A 51 1.10 3.48 1.40
N GLY A 52 1.02 2.16 1.55
CA GLY A 52 0.60 1.28 0.46
C GLY A 52 -0.86 1.52 0.05
N ALA A 53 -1.78 1.57 1.00
CA ALA A 53 -3.22 1.79 0.74
C ALA A 53 -3.47 3.10 -0.02
N PHE A 54 -2.84 4.19 0.39
CA PHE A 54 -3.08 5.50 -0.20
C PHE A 54 -2.26 5.78 -1.46
N SER A 55 -1.23 5.00 -1.77
CA SER A 55 -0.32 5.26 -2.91
C SER A 55 -0.94 5.36 -4.30
N LEU A 56 -2.22 5.01 -4.48
CA LEU A 56 -2.96 5.15 -5.74
C LEU A 56 -4.14 6.13 -5.64
N LEU A 57 -4.25 6.88 -4.53
CA LEU A 57 -5.40 7.74 -4.24
C LEU A 57 -5.51 8.94 -5.21
N ASP A 58 -4.40 9.50 -5.65
CA ASP A 58 -4.37 10.53 -6.67
C ASP A 58 -4.98 10.04 -8.00
N ARG A 59 -4.61 8.83 -8.42
CA ARG A 59 -5.14 8.18 -9.63
C ARG A 59 -6.61 7.85 -9.50
N MET A 60 -7.06 7.41 -8.32
CA MET A 60 -8.48 7.13 -8.04
C MET A 60 -9.36 8.38 -8.10
N THR A 61 -8.83 9.53 -7.66
CA THR A 61 -9.62 10.77 -7.48
C THR A 61 -9.38 11.82 -8.57
N GLY A 62 -8.41 11.62 -9.46
CA GLY A 62 -7.97 12.62 -10.45
C GLY A 62 -7.43 13.91 -9.82
N THR A 63 -7.15 13.91 -8.51
CA THR A 63 -6.71 15.09 -7.76
C THR A 63 -5.30 14.85 -7.23
N SER A 64 -4.45 15.88 -7.24
CA SER A 64 -3.08 15.79 -6.70
C SER A 64 -3.07 15.33 -5.23
N PHE A 65 -2.16 14.43 -4.85
CA PHE A 65 -1.97 13.94 -3.49
C PHE A 65 -1.95 15.03 -2.43
N GLN A 66 -1.18 16.10 -2.65
CA GLN A 66 -1.04 17.21 -1.71
C GLN A 66 -2.39 17.81 -1.28
N ARG A 67 -3.33 17.99 -2.21
CA ARG A 67 -4.69 18.49 -1.93
C ARG A 67 -5.57 17.48 -1.19
N LEU A 68 -5.38 16.19 -1.46
CA LEU A 68 -6.12 15.12 -0.79
C LEU A 68 -5.67 14.96 0.67
N LEU A 69 -4.36 15.07 0.90
CA LEU A 69 -3.71 14.89 2.20
C LEU A 69 -3.88 16.08 3.13
N GLN A 70 -3.97 17.32 2.62
CA GLN A 70 -4.34 18.48 3.46
C GLN A 70 -5.63 18.29 4.28
N ARG A 71 -6.54 17.41 3.82
CA ARG A 71 -7.80 17.09 4.50
C ARG A 71 -7.75 15.78 5.28
N ALA A 72 -6.69 14.98 5.12
CA ALA A 72 -6.49 13.71 5.78
C ALA A 72 -5.35 13.87 6.79
N LYS A 73 -5.67 13.80 8.10
CA LYS A 73 -4.64 13.80 9.15
C LYS A 73 -3.85 12.48 9.09
N LEU A 74 -2.89 12.38 8.18
CA LEU A 74 -1.96 11.26 8.08
C LEU A 74 -0.73 11.52 8.95
N PRO A 75 -0.05 10.45 9.40
CA PRO A 75 1.28 10.57 9.99
C PRO A 75 2.27 11.23 9.01
N SER A 76 3.21 12.02 9.54
CA SER A 76 4.18 12.79 8.72
C SER A 76 5.07 11.91 7.85
N ASN A 77 5.44 10.73 8.32
CA ASN A 77 6.21 9.75 7.55
C ASN A 77 5.43 9.17 6.35
N VAL A 78 4.11 9.04 6.46
CA VAL A 78 3.25 8.59 5.35
C VAL A 78 3.12 9.70 4.31
N GLU A 79 2.89 10.94 4.75
CA GLU A 79 2.80 12.08 3.84
C GLU A 79 4.12 12.31 3.09
N ALA A 80 5.25 12.30 3.78
CA ALA A 80 6.58 12.44 3.17
C ALA A 80 6.85 11.34 2.12
N ALA A 81 6.47 10.09 2.40
CA ALA A 81 6.68 8.99 1.48
C ALA A 81 5.79 9.06 0.23
N LEU A 82 4.58 9.61 0.36
CA LEU A 82 3.61 9.71 -0.75
C LEU A 82 3.83 10.93 -1.63
N VAL A 83 4.19 12.07 -1.04
CA VAL A 83 4.34 13.34 -1.75
C VAL A 83 5.78 13.56 -2.19
N GLU A 84 6.71 13.58 -1.24
CA GLU A 84 8.12 13.91 -1.49
C GLU A 84 8.97 12.69 -1.88
N ARG A 85 8.40 11.48 -1.72
CA ARG A 85 9.14 10.21 -1.86
C ARG A 85 10.31 10.07 -0.89
N GLU A 86 10.13 10.61 0.31
CA GLU A 86 11.15 10.64 1.37
C GLU A 86 10.69 9.95 2.66
N GLY A 87 11.63 9.79 3.59
CA GLY A 87 11.36 9.26 4.92
C GLY A 87 11.29 7.72 4.98
N PRO A 88 10.99 7.18 6.16
CA PRO A 88 11.18 5.76 6.44
C PRO A 88 10.24 4.83 5.67
N CYS A 89 9.09 5.32 5.21
CA CYS A 89 8.13 4.51 4.44
C CYS A 89 8.42 4.50 2.93
N ALA A 90 9.15 5.51 2.40
CA ALA A 90 9.46 5.62 0.98
C ALA A 90 10.22 4.43 0.39
N PRO A 91 11.32 3.92 1.01
CA PRO A 91 12.06 2.81 0.41
C PRO A 91 11.25 1.51 0.33
N TYR A 92 10.31 1.30 1.25
CA TYR A 92 9.38 0.17 1.21
C TYR A 92 8.35 0.33 0.09
N LEU A 93 7.81 1.54 -0.09
CA LEU A 93 6.90 1.84 -1.20
C LEU A 93 7.59 1.60 -2.56
N THR A 94 8.84 2.05 -2.72
CA THR A 94 9.64 1.80 -3.92
C THR A 94 9.82 0.31 -4.20
N LEU A 95 10.07 -0.52 -3.17
CA LEU A 95 10.17 -1.97 -3.33
C LEU A 95 8.86 -2.57 -3.84
N ALA A 96 7.72 -2.20 -3.23
CA ALA A 96 6.42 -2.71 -3.66
C ALA A 96 6.12 -2.35 -5.12
N GLU A 97 6.36 -1.10 -5.52
CA GLU A 97 6.14 -0.67 -6.90
C GLU A 97 7.09 -1.38 -7.89
N ALA A 98 8.34 -1.68 -7.50
CA ALA A 98 9.28 -2.42 -8.34
C ALA A 98 8.82 -3.88 -8.58
N ILE A 99 8.30 -4.54 -7.54
CA ILE A 99 7.72 -5.88 -7.64
C ILE A 99 6.50 -5.88 -8.57
N GLU A 100 5.59 -4.92 -8.41
CA GLU A 100 4.39 -4.79 -9.24
C GLU A 100 4.70 -4.48 -10.71
N ARG A 101 5.79 -3.76 -11.00
CA ARG A 101 6.28 -3.51 -12.37
C ARG A 101 7.02 -4.70 -12.98
N ASN A 102 7.18 -5.80 -12.24
CA ASN A 102 7.96 -6.96 -12.64
C ASN A 102 9.42 -6.59 -12.99
N ASP A 103 10.03 -5.70 -12.19
CA ASP A 103 11.43 -5.31 -12.33
C ASP A 103 12.32 -6.06 -11.31
N PRO A 104 12.96 -7.18 -11.71
CA PRO A 104 13.77 -8.00 -10.80
C PRO A 104 15.06 -7.31 -10.36
N LEU A 105 15.59 -6.36 -11.15
CA LEU A 105 16.82 -5.65 -10.81
C LEU A 105 16.54 -4.56 -9.78
N ALA A 106 15.51 -3.75 -10.00
CA ALA A 106 15.10 -2.72 -9.05
C ALA A 106 14.60 -3.33 -7.73
N SER A 107 13.80 -4.39 -7.78
CA SER A 107 13.32 -5.06 -6.57
C SER A 107 14.46 -5.70 -5.77
N ARG A 108 15.43 -6.36 -6.42
CA ARG A 108 16.63 -6.87 -5.75
C ARG A 108 17.42 -5.77 -5.08
N LYS A 109 17.77 -4.71 -5.82
CA LYS A 109 18.54 -3.56 -5.32
C LYS A 109 17.86 -2.95 -4.09
N GLN A 110 16.55 -2.73 -4.17
CA GLN A 110 15.81 -2.09 -3.08
C GLN A 110 15.67 -3.00 -1.86
N ARG A 111 15.48 -4.30 -2.08
CA ARG A 111 15.44 -5.31 -1.03
C ARG A 111 16.78 -5.39 -0.28
N GLU A 112 17.90 -5.37 -1.00
CA GLU A 112 19.25 -5.37 -0.41
C GLU A 112 19.52 -4.09 0.39
N ALA A 113 19.08 -2.93 -0.11
CA ALA A 113 19.20 -1.66 0.62
C ALA A 113 18.38 -1.63 1.93
N LEU A 114 17.29 -2.40 2.01
CA LEU A 114 16.45 -2.55 3.20
C LEU A 114 16.86 -3.73 4.11
N ASP A 115 17.90 -4.48 3.75
CA ASP A 115 18.31 -5.72 4.41
C ASP A 115 17.17 -6.74 4.58
N ILE A 116 16.34 -6.88 3.55
CA ILE A 116 15.20 -7.81 3.53
C ILE A 116 15.60 -9.08 2.81
N SER A 117 15.29 -10.26 3.34
CA SER A 117 15.54 -11.51 2.60
C SER A 117 14.52 -11.70 1.48
N LEU A 118 14.90 -12.41 0.40
CA LEU A 118 13.94 -12.76 -0.65
C LEU A 118 12.79 -13.62 -0.10
N LEU A 119 13.10 -14.48 0.88
CA LEU A 119 12.13 -15.32 1.55
C LEU A 119 11.08 -14.48 2.29
N ASP A 120 11.50 -13.52 3.11
CA ASP A 120 10.60 -12.63 3.84
C ASP A 120 9.72 -11.81 2.92
N CYS A 121 10.31 -11.30 1.84
CA CYS A 121 9.58 -10.58 0.80
C CYS A 121 8.49 -11.46 0.17
N ASN A 122 8.82 -12.69 -0.19
CA ASN A 122 7.86 -13.64 -0.78
C ASN A 122 6.77 -14.05 0.20
N VAL A 123 7.12 -14.30 1.47
CA VAL A 123 6.15 -14.62 2.53
C VAL A 123 5.16 -13.46 2.73
N ALA A 124 5.66 -12.23 2.79
CA ALA A 124 4.82 -11.03 2.91
C ALA A 124 3.88 -10.89 1.70
N LEU A 125 4.38 -11.12 0.49
CA LEU A 125 3.58 -11.05 -0.74
C LEU A 125 2.47 -12.11 -0.76
N LEU A 126 2.79 -13.36 -0.43
CA LEU A 126 1.82 -14.46 -0.38
C LEU A 126 0.72 -14.20 0.65
N ARG A 127 1.07 -13.68 1.83
CA ARG A 127 0.09 -13.29 2.86
C ARG A 127 -0.84 -12.19 2.37
N ALA A 128 -0.30 -11.16 1.74
CA ALA A 128 -1.11 -10.06 1.19
C ALA A 128 -2.07 -10.52 0.08
N LEU A 129 -1.61 -11.41 -0.80
CA LEU A 129 -2.45 -11.99 -1.86
C LEU A 129 -3.56 -12.87 -1.28
N SER A 130 -3.26 -13.70 -0.28
CA SER A 130 -4.25 -14.54 0.39
C SER A 130 -5.32 -13.69 1.11
N ALA A 131 -4.91 -12.65 1.83
CA ALA A 131 -5.84 -11.73 2.50
C ALA A 131 -6.76 -11.01 1.52
N ALA A 132 -6.23 -10.56 0.37
CA ALA A 132 -7.00 -9.86 -0.66
C ALA A 132 -8.03 -10.76 -1.37
N GLN A 133 -7.75 -12.05 -1.54
CA GLN A 133 -8.71 -13.00 -2.12
C GLN A 133 -9.96 -13.17 -1.23
N THR A 134 -9.79 -13.21 0.09
CA THR A 134 -10.92 -13.35 1.02
C THR A 134 -11.84 -12.14 1.05
N THR A 135 -11.34 -10.96 0.67
CA THR A 135 -12.12 -9.72 0.61
C THR A 135 -13.01 -9.70 -0.64
N HIS A 136 -12.47 -10.14 -1.79
CA HIS A 136 -13.23 -10.26 -3.04
C HIS A 136 -14.40 -11.26 -2.92
N SER A 137 -14.15 -12.44 -2.35
CA SER A 137 -15.21 -13.48 -2.17
C SER A 137 -16.33 -13.09 -1.19
N ARG A 138 -16.14 -12.05 -0.38
CA ARG A 138 -17.16 -11.50 0.53
C ARG A 138 -18.07 -10.48 -0.14
N GLU A 139 -17.54 -9.69 -1.07
CA GLU A 139 -18.31 -8.69 -1.82
C GLU A 139 -19.25 -9.36 -2.83
N ASP A 140 -18.80 -10.43 -3.50
CA ASP A 140 -19.64 -11.22 -4.42
C ASP A 140 -20.84 -11.89 -3.74
N ARG A 141 -20.74 -12.15 -2.43
CA ARG A 141 -21.83 -12.73 -1.62
C ARG A 141 -22.84 -11.71 -1.10
N ILE A 142 -22.52 -10.42 -1.16
CA ILE A 142 -23.41 -9.33 -0.72
C ILE A 142 -24.14 -8.71 -1.92
N ALA A 143 -23.59 -8.88 -3.13
CA ALA A 143 -24.20 -8.46 -4.39
C ALA A 143 -25.16 -9.50 -5.01
N ALA A 144 -25.36 -10.66 -4.37
CA ALA A 144 -26.27 -11.74 -4.76
C ALA A 144 -27.37 -11.94 -3.73
#